data_AF-A0A2S6U8C7-F1
#
_entry.id   AF-A0A2S6U8C7-F1
#
_cell.length_a   1.000
_cell.length_b   1.000
_cell.length_c   1.000
_cell.angle_alpha   90.00
_cell.angle_beta   90.00
_cell.angle_gamma   90.00
#
_symmetry.space_group_name_H-M   'P 1'
#
loop_
_entity.id
_entity.type
_entity.pdbx_description
1 polymer ?
#
loop_
_entity_poly.entity_id
_entity_poly.type
_entity_poly.pdbx_seq_one_letter_code
_entity_poly.pdbx_strand_id
1 'polypeptide(L)'
;MNSAFATLGTIGGGAAGYYTTRALMESDLAAYERSAQKGLKETSDGQVVDWQNPDTGNSGIFRPIRSFRLADGRYCRQYRTTVSFDKTVHSGDGMACRNANGQWEIVSDHFS
;
A
#
# COMPACT_ATOMS: atom_id res chain seq x y z
N MET A 1 26.76 10.01 5.55
CA MET A 1 26.35 8.76 6.23
C MET A 1 25.60 9.17 7.48
N ASN A 2 24.27 9.34 7.41
CA ASN A 2 23.47 9.63 8.58
C ASN A 2 22.42 8.52 8.71
N SER A 3 22.73 7.57 9.59
CA SER A 3 21.86 6.46 9.97
C SER A 3 20.61 7.01 10.64
N ALA A 4 19.47 6.95 9.96
CA ALA A 4 18.18 7.14 10.61
C ALA A 4 17.87 5.86 11.41
N PHE A 5 18.04 5.94 12.73
CA PHE A 5 17.60 4.90 13.64
C PHE A 5 16.07 4.84 13.60
N ALA A 6 15.52 3.77 13.03
CA ALA A 6 14.12 3.44 13.17
C ALA A 6 13.88 2.99 14.61
N THR A 7 13.29 3.86 15.42
CA THR A 7 12.80 3.53 16.75
C THR A 7 11.74 2.44 16.64
N LEU A 8 12.05 1.26 17.20
CA LEU A 8 11.08 0.23 17.54
C LEU A 8 10.21 0.77 18.68
N GLY A 9 8.91 0.93 18.44
CA GLY A 9 8.00 1.32 19.52
C GLY A 9 6.58 1.65 19.06
N THR A 10 5.77 0.61 18.87
CA THR A 10 4.42 0.42 19.44
C THR A 10 3.86 -0.90 18.89
N ILE A 11 3.80 -1.93 19.75
CA ILE A 11 2.81 -3.00 19.55
C ILE A 11 1.50 -2.40 20.06
N GLY A 12 0.78 -1.74 19.16
CA GLY A 12 -0.57 -1.27 19.36
C GLY A 12 -1.45 -1.93 18.31
N GLY A 13 -2.37 -2.79 18.73
CA GLY A 13 -3.50 -3.15 17.88
C GLY A 13 -4.25 -1.86 17.56
N GLY A 14 -4.16 -1.41 16.32
CA GLY A 14 -4.81 -0.21 15.83
C GLY A 14 -5.05 -0.42 14.35
N ALA A 15 -6.30 -0.24 13.94
CA ALA A 15 -6.75 -0.38 12.57
C ALA A 15 -5.68 0.11 11.58
N ALA A 16 -5.21 -0.77 10.69
CA ALA A 16 -4.33 -0.39 9.60
C ALA A 16 -4.98 0.80 8.89
N GLY A 17 -4.35 1.96 9.03
CA GLY A 17 -5.01 3.25 8.95
C GLY A 17 -5.61 3.52 7.59
N TYR A 18 -6.93 3.67 7.57
CA TYR A 18 -7.66 4.37 6.51
C TYR A 18 -7.28 5.86 6.52
N TYR A 19 -6.09 6.18 6.04
CA TYR A 19 -5.62 7.57 5.85
C TYR A 19 -5.16 7.84 4.42
N THR A 20 -5.73 7.13 3.45
CA THR A 20 -5.49 7.37 2.02
C THR A 20 -6.84 7.47 1.32
N THR A 21 -7.63 8.50 1.54
CA THR A 21 -7.41 9.86 1.03
C THR A 21 -8.71 10.60 1.36
N ARG A 22 -8.69 11.89 1.70
CA ARG A 22 -9.96 12.65 1.84
C ARG A 22 -10.69 12.86 0.49
N ALA A 23 -10.15 12.31 -0.61
CA ALA A 23 -10.61 12.50 -1.98
C ALA A 23 -11.16 11.23 -2.65
N LEU A 24 -10.84 10.02 -2.16
CA LEU A 24 -11.39 8.78 -2.71
C LEU A 24 -12.74 8.45 -2.05
N MET A 25 -13.71 8.06 -2.88
CA MET A 25 -14.97 7.51 -2.41
C MET A 25 -14.79 6.06 -1.94
N GLU A 26 -15.78 5.50 -1.24
CA GLU A 26 -15.72 4.11 -0.77
C GLU A 26 -15.55 3.11 -1.93
N SER A 27 -16.16 3.37 -3.09
CA SER A 27 -16.01 2.54 -4.29
C SER A 27 -14.59 2.60 -4.88
N ASP A 28 -13.92 3.75 -4.80
CA ASP A 28 -12.52 3.90 -5.20
C ASP A 28 -11.61 3.11 -4.26
N LEU A 29 -11.86 3.21 -2.96
CA LEU A 29 -11.10 2.50 -1.94
C LEU A 29 -11.21 0.98 -2.16
N ALA A 30 -12.40 0.47 -2.46
CA ALA A 30 -12.59 -0.95 -2.77
C ALA A 30 -11.85 -1.40 -4.04
N ALA A 31 -11.77 -0.55 -5.07
CA ALA A 31 -10.98 -0.84 -6.27
C ALA A 31 -9.48 -0.84 -5.97
N TYR A 32 -9.00 0.16 -5.24
CA TYR A 32 -7.62 0.26 -4.78
C TYR A 32 -7.22 -0.94 -3.92
N GLU A 33 -8.00 -1.29 -2.89
CA GLU A 33 -7.70 -2.40 -1.98
C GLU A 33 -7.60 -3.74 -2.71
N ARG A 34 -8.48 -4.00 -3.69
CA ARG A 34 -8.39 -5.19 -4.55
C ARG A 34 -7.08 -5.22 -5.34
N SER A 35 -6.67 -4.09 -5.90
CA SER A 35 -5.40 -3.95 -6.62
C SER A 35 -4.19 -4.16 -5.72
N ALA A 36 -4.23 -3.61 -4.50
CA ALA A 36 -3.17 -3.74 -3.52
C ALA A 36 -3.04 -5.20 -3.05
N GLN A 37 -4.15 -5.87 -2.75
CA GLN A 37 -4.15 -7.28 -2.37
C GLN A 37 -3.60 -8.15 -3.50
N LYS A 38 -4.00 -7.92 -4.75
CA LYS A 38 -3.47 -8.62 -5.91
C LYS A 38 -1.97 -8.37 -6.07
N GLY A 39 -1.53 -7.11 -6.02
CA GLY A 39 -0.11 -6.74 -6.10
C GLY A 39 0.74 -7.42 -5.02
N LEU A 40 0.24 -7.42 -3.78
CA LEU A 40 0.95 -8.01 -2.64
C LEU A 40 0.98 -9.54 -2.67
N LYS A 41 -0.08 -10.20 -3.16
CA LYS A 41 -0.21 -11.67 -3.12
C LYS A 41 0.32 -12.36 -4.37
N GLU A 42 0.09 -11.79 -5.54
CA GLU A 42 0.20 -12.51 -6.81
C GLU A 42 1.32 -12.00 -7.70
N THR A 43 1.89 -10.83 -7.41
CA THR A 43 2.88 -10.21 -8.29
C THR A 43 4.30 -10.26 -7.73
N SER A 44 5.27 -10.19 -8.64
CA SER A 44 6.69 -10.02 -8.32
C SER A 44 7.04 -8.54 -8.13
N ASP A 45 8.15 -8.26 -7.44
CA ASP A 45 8.68 -6.90 -7.34
C ASP A 45 8.87 -6.30 -8.73
N GLY A 46 8.41 -5.07 -8.91
CA GLY A 46 8.46 -4.32 -10.15
C GLY A 46 7.23 -4.48 -11.06
N GLN A 47 6.37 -5.48 -10.84
CA GLN A 47 5.14 -5.66 -11.62
C GLN A 47 4.06 -4.68 -11.19
N VAL A 48 3.32 -4.17 -12.17
CA VAL A 48 2.27 -3.17 -11.98
C VAL A 48 0.91 -3.85 -12.02
N VAL A 49 0.04 -3.47 -11.08
CA VAL A 49 -1.38 -3.79 -11.06
C VAL A 49 -2.15 -2.50 -11.21
N ASP A 50 -2.95 -2.37 -12.26
CA ASP A 50 -3.84 -1.25 -12.48
C ASP A 50 -5.20 -1.47 -11.79
N TRP A 51 -5.89 -0.37 -11.54
CA TRP A 51 -7.29 -0.37 -11.16
C TRP A 51 -7.99 0.84 -11.75
N GLN A 52 -9.30 0.70 -11.93
CA GLN A 52 -10.18 1.77 -12.37
C GLN A 52 -11.50 1.66 -11.65
N ASN A 53 -12.09 2.80 -11.33
CA ASN A 53 -13.45 2.90 -10.87
C ASN A 53 -14.28 3.65 -11.93
N PRO A 54 -15.17 2.96 -12.67
CA PRO A 54 -16.00 3.61 -13.68
C PRO A 54 -17.06 4.55 -13.10
N ASP A 55 -17.43 4.38 -11.82
CA ASP A 55 -18.47 5.18 -11.18
C ASP A 55 -17.99 6.61 -10.86
N THR A 56 -16.71 6.74 -10.52
CA THR A 56 -16.07 8.02 -10.17
C THR A 56 -15.17 8.55 -11.27
N GLY A 57 -14.76 7.71 -12.23
CA GLY A 57 -13.75 8.02 -13.23
C GLY A 57 -12.31 7.91 -12.74
N ASN A 58 -12.09 7.70 -11.43
CA ASN A 58 -10.75 7.59 -10.86
C ASN A 58 -10.06 6.30 -11.28
N SER A 59 -8.74 6.34 -11.40
CA SER A 59 -7.93 5.16 -11.71
C SER A 59 -6.58 5.23 -11.03
N GLY A 60 -5.84 4.13 -11.05
CA GLY A 60 -4.52 4.13 -10.46
C GLY A 60 -3.74 2.87 -10.72
N ILE A 61 -2.56 2.84 -10.12
CA ILE A 61 -1.64 1.72 -10.16
C ILE A 61 -1.12 1.40 -8.77
N PHE A 62 -0.78 0.13 -8.59
CA PHE A 62 -0.10 -0.40 -7.42
C PHE A 62 1.09 -1.24 -7.89
N ARG A 63 2.27 -1.00 -7.32
CA ARG A 63 3.51 -1.66 -7.71
C ARG A 63 4.32 -2.04 -6.47
N PRO A 64 4.52 -3.34 -6.17
CA PRO A 64 5.54 -3.75 -5.21
C PRO A 64 6.92 -3.32 -5.72
N ILE A 65 7.69 -2.64 -4.88
CA ILE A 65 9.04 -2.17 -5.21
C ILE A 65 10.08 -3.15 -4.70
N ARG A 66 9.90 -3.62 -3.45
CA ARG A 66 10.92 -4.43 -2.77
C ARG A 66 10.30 -5.33 -1.72
N SER A 67 10.62 -6.61 -1.80
CA SER A 67 10.29 -7.65 -0.85
C SER A 67 11.45 -7.97 0.10
N PHE A 68 11.19 -8.15 1.38
CA PHE A 68 12.21 -8.50 2.38
C PHE A 68 11.60 -9.17 3.61
N ARG A 69 12.45 -9.76 4.46
CA ARG A 69 12.05 -10.26 5.78
C ARG A 69 12.63 -9.38 6.87
N LEU A 70 11.82 -9.07 7.88
CA LEU A 70 12.24 -8.40 9.11
C LEU A 70 12.98 -9.38 10.03
N ALA A 71 13.65 -8.84 11.05
CA ALA A 71 14.37 -9.63 12.04
C ALA A 71 13.45 -10.56 12.85
N ASP A 72 12.17 -10.19 13.00
CA ASP A 72 11.13 -11.00 13.64
C ASP A 72 10.53 -12.08 12.73
N GLY A 73 11.04 -12.21 11.50
CA GLY A 73 10.63 -13.23 10.53
C GLY A 73 9.44 -12.83 9.64
N ARG A 74 8.78 -11.69 9.88
CA ARG A 74 7.68 -11.21 9.03
C ARG A 74 8.16 -10.87 7.64
N TYR A 75 7.40 -11.29 6.63
CA TYR A 75 7.67 -10.98 5.23
C TYR A 75 6.96 -9.68 4.85
N CYS A 76 7.71 -8.66 4.47
CA CYS A 76 7.20 -7.34 4.16
C CYS A 76 7.55 -6.94 2.73
N ARG A 77 6.71 -6.06 2.17
CA ARG A 77 6.82 -5.50 0.83
C ARG A 77 6.65 -3.99 0.91
N GLN A 78 7.64 -3.27 0.41
CA GLN A 78 7.48 -1.87 0.03
C GLN A 78 6.74 -1.80 -1.29
N TYR A 79 5.86 -0.82 -1.43
CA TYR A 79 5.10 -0.58 -2.64
C TYR A 79 5.04 0.91 -2.96
N ARG A 80 4.75 1.21 -4.22
CA ARG A 80 4.34 2.54 -4.69
C ARG A 80 2.95 2.42 -5.27
N THR A 81 2.12 3.40 -4.96
CA THR A 81 0.82 3.58 -5.60
C THR A 81 0.75 4.94 -6.28
N THR A 82 -0.09 5.05 -7.29
CA THR A 82 -0.44 6.32 -7.92
C THR A 82 -1.91 6.31 -8.23
N VAL A 83 -2.59 7.42 -7.97
CA VAL A 83 -4.01 7.62 -8.21
C VAL A 83 -4.16 8.84 -9.11
N SER A 84 -4.82 8.63 -10.23
CA SER A 84 -5.24 9.67 -11.14
C SER A 84 -6.68 10.06 -10.83
N PHE A 85 -6.85 11.32 -10.46
CA PHE A 85 -8.11 12.03 -10.42
C PHE A 85 -8.26 12.84 -11.70
N ASP A 86 -9.46 13.35 -12.00
CA ASP A 86 -9.76 14.11 -13.23
C ASP A 86 -8.74 15.20 -13.60
N LYS A 87 -8.16 15.88 -12.61
CA LYS A 87 -7.27 17.03 -12.81
C LYS A 87 -5.91 16.89 -12.16
N THR A 88 -5.70 15.87 -11.34
CA THR A 88 -4.50 15.72 -10.52
C THR A 88 -4.07 14.28 -10.42
N VAL A 89 -2.77 14.06 -10.30
CA VAL A 89 -2.18 12.75 -10.06
C VAL A 89 -1.43 12.82 -8.74
N HIS A 90 -1.70 11.86 -7.87
CA HIS A 90 -1.07 11.73 -6.57
C HIS A 90 -0.36 10.39 -6.47
N SER A 91 0.81 10.38 -5.84
CA SER A 91 1.60 9.16 -5.67
C SER A 91 1.95 8.99 -4.20
N GLY A 92 1.99 7.74 -3.77
CA GLY A 92 2.36 7.38 -2.41
C GLY A 92 3.29 6.19 -2.38
N ASP A 93 4.11 6.14 -1.34
CA ASP A 93 4.92 4.97 -1.01
C ASP A 93 4.42 4.38 0.29
N GLY A 94 4.43 3.06 0.38
CA GLY A 94 3.99 2.36 1.58
C GLY A 94 4.72 1.05 1.81
N MET A 95 4.38 0.41 2.92
CA MET A 95 4.89 -0.90 3.29
C MET A 95 3.73 -1.73 3.83
N ALA A 96 3.66 -2.97 3.36
CA ALA A 96 2.75 -3.98 3.87
C ALA A 96 3.53 -5.20 4.36
N CYS A 97 3.08 -5.81 5.44
CA CYS A 97 3.67 -7.03 5.98
C CYS A 97 2.65 -8.16 5.99
N ARG A 98 3.11 -9.37 5.68
CA ARG A 98 2.32 -10.58 5.74
C ARG A 98 2.30 -11.11 7.18
N ASN A 99 1.11 -11.20 7.76
CA ASN A 99 0.92 -11.75 9.09
C ASN A 99 1.01 -13.29 9.10
N ALA A 100 0.97 -13.89 10.30
CA ALA A 100 1.08 -15.33 10.48
C ALA A 100 -0.04 -16.14 9.77
N ASN A 101 -1.22 -15.53 9.60
CA ASN A 101 -2.36 -16.12 8.89
C ASN A 101 -2.24 -15.96 7.36
N GLY A 102 -1.14 -15.37 6.88
CA GLY A 102 -0.87 -15.17 5.46
C GLY A 102 -1.58 -13.98 4.83
N GLN A 103 -2.27 -13.15 5.61
CA GLN A 103 -2.91 -11.91 5.16
C GLN A 103 -1.89 -10.78 5.13
N TRP A 104 -2.07 -9.84 4.19
CA TRP A 104 -1.24 -8.66 4.09
C TRP A 104 -1.88 -7.48 4.80
N GLU A 105 -1.10 -6.83 5.66
CA GLU A 105 -1.49 -5.67 6.45
C GLU A 105 -0.61 -4.49 6.07
N ILE A 106 -1.21 -3.34 5.76
CA ILE A 106 -0.46 -2.10 5.55
C ILE A 106 0.05 -1.63 6.92
N VAL A 107 1.37 -1.48 7.04
CA VAL A 107 2.04 -1.09 8.29
C VAL A 107 2.54 0.36 8.25
N SER A 108 2.65 0.94 7.05
CA SER A 108 2.88 2.38 6.86
C SER A 108 2.41 2.78 5.46
N ASP A 109 1.75 3.93 5.35
CA ASP A 109 1.41 4.54 4.06
C ASP A 109 1.76 6.02 4.09
N HIS A 110 2.40 6.50 3.02
CA HIS A 110 2.79 7.89 2.83
C HIS A 110 2.30 8.35 1.46
N PHE A 111 1.04 8.76 1.44
CA PHE A 111 0.38 9.29 0.25
C PHE A 111 0.60 10.81 0.15
N SER A 112 1.14 11.27 -0.98
CA SER A 112 1.53 12.68 -1.22
C SER A 112 0.57 13.39 -2.16
#